data_AF-A0ABC9S8U6-F1
#
_entry.id   AF-A0ABC9S8U6-F1
#
_cell.length_a   1.000
_cell.length_b   1.000
_cell.length_c   1.000
_cell.angle_alpha   90.00
_cell.angle_beta   90.00
_cell.angle_gamma   90.00
#
_symmetry.space_group_name_H-M   'P 1'
#
loop_
_entity.id
_entity.type
_entity.pdbx_description
1 polymer ?
#
loop_
_entity_poly.entity_id
_entity_poly.type
_entity_poly.pdbx_seq_one_letter_code
_entity_poly.pdbx_strand_id
1 'polypeptide(L)'
;MTYRELGKKVLEQAEEPLSAEEIWKRACEMGLDKERPSIGKTPWSTIGSDLGKDKKQFYVAHKKGKTFFYWLKSREREFPPQETPDSKEEDDEQSECSDTAEKQKTSLKEKDLHPLLVKFLNEDPNFKLLCKTIYHEKCLKDKKASVSGIILTSWACIFPIINIFPTIKKKL
;
A
#
# COMPACT_ATOMS: atom_id res chain seq x y z
N MET A 1 -20.30 -11.93 10.55
CA MET A 1 -20.19 -11.94 9.08
C MET A 1 -18.78 -11.52 8.66
N THR A 2 -18.16 -12.24 7.73
CA THR A 2 -16.88 -11.82 7.09
C THR A 2 -17.13 -10.92 5.88
N TYR A 3 -16.14 -10.11 5.46
CA TYR A 3 -16.28 -9.26 4.26
C TYR A 3 -16.55 -10.08 2.99
N ARG A 4 -16.03 -11.31 2.95
CA ARG A 4 -16.30 -12.28 1.89
C ARG A 4 -17.75 -12.73 1.82
N GLU A 5 -18.32 -13.10 2.97
CA GLU A 5 -19.73 -13.48 3.07
C GLU A 5 -20.66 -12.31 2.72
N LEU A 6 -20.30 -11.11 3.18
CA LEU A 6 -21.01 -9.87 2.86
C LEU A 6 -20.99 -9.60 1.35
N GLY A 7 -19.81 -9.65 0.72
CA GLY A 7 -19.67 -9.50 -0.72
C GLY A 7 -20.46 -10.56 -1.50
N LYS A 8 -20.47 -11.81 -1.04
CA LYS A 8 -21.27 -12.89 -1.63
C LYS A 8 -22.76 -12.58 -1.59
N LYS A 9 -23.31 -12.21 -0.43
CA LYS A 9 -24.74 -11.88 -0.28
C LYS A 9 -25.14 -10.70 -1.15
N VAL A 10 -24.29 -9.67 -1.23
CA VAL A 10 -24.56 -8.49 -2.04
C VAL A 10 -24.56 -8.83 -3.53
N LEU A 11 -23.55 -9.59 -3.99
CA LEU A 11 -23.46 -10.02 -5.38
C LEU A 11 -24.55 -11.06 -5.74
N GLU A 12 -25.09 -11.79 -4.77
CA GLU A 12 -26.26 -12.66 -4.97
C GLU A 12 -27.55 -11.87 -5.23
N GLN A 13 -27.64 -10.63 -4.76
CA GLN A 13 -28.79 -9.76 -5.05
C GLN A 13 -28.54 -8.82 -6.24
N ALA A 14 -27.28 -8.64 -6.62
CA ALA A 14 -26.93 -7.80 -7.74
C ALA A 14 -27.28 -8.49 -9.07
N GLU A 15 -27.86 -7.72 -9.99
CA GLU A 15 -28.09 -8.10 -11.38
C GLU A 15 -26.88 -7.79 -12.29
N GLU A 16 -25.95 -6.96 -11.80
CA GLU A 16 -24.79 -6.47 -12.56
C GLU A 16 -23.50 -6.54 -11.72
N PRO A 17 -22.32 -6.70 -12.36
CA PRO A 17 -21.04 -6.69 -11.66
C PRO A 17 -20.78 -5.35 -10.97
N LEU A 18 -20.34 -5.40 -9.72
CA LEU A 18 -20.20 -4.22 -8.86
C LEU A 18 -18.75 -3.98 -8.47
N SER A 19 -18.40 -2.71 -8.33
CA SER A 19 -17.15 -2.29 -7.71
C SER A 19 -17.18 -2.49 -6.19
N ALA A 20 -16.00 -2.55 -5.55
CA ALA A 20 -15.90 -2.75 -4.11
C ALA A 20 -16.60 -1.64 -3.28
N GLU A 21 -16.64 -0.41 -3.81
CA GLU A 21 -17.37 0.71 -3.20
C GLU A 21 -18.89 0.54 -3.31
N GLU A 22 -19.39 0.11 -4.46
CA GLU A 22 -20.81 -0.16 -4.67
C GLU A 22 -21.30 -1.35 -3.84
N ILE A 23 -20.47 -2.40 -3.73
CA ILE A 23 -20.76 -3.55 -2.87
C ILE A 23 -20.92 -3.10 -1.42
N TRP A 24 -20.04 -2.22 -0.95
CA TRP A 24 -20.13 -1.67 0.40
C TRP A 24 -21.38 -0.82 0.59
N LYS A 25 -21.68 0.07 -0.37
CA LYS A 25 -22.86 0.94 -0.30
C LYS A 25 -24.15 0.13 -0.23
N ARG A 26 -24.31 -0.88 -1.10
CA ARG A 26 -25.47 -1.79 -1.06
C ARG A 26 -25.53 -2.59 0.24
N ALA A 27 -24.40 -3.00 0.79
CA ALA A 27 -24.36 -3.68 2.09
C ALA A 27 -24.88 -2.78 3.22
N CYS A 28 -24.56 -1.49 3.21
CA CYS A 28 -25.12 -0.51 4.15
C CYS A 28 -26.62 -0.30 3.93
N GLU A 29 -27.09 -0.23 2.68
CA GLU A 29 -28.53 -0.11 2.36
C GLU A 29 -29.32 -1.32 2.88
N MET A 30 -28.74 -2.52 2.82
CA MET A 30 -29.32 -3.75 3.38
C MET A 30 -29.16 -3.89 4.90
N GLY A 31 -28.42 -3.00 5.57
CA GLY A 31 -28.17 -3.08 7.01
C GLY A 31 -27.20 -4.19 7.43
N LEU A 32 -26.42 -4.76 6.49
CA LEU A 32 -25.42 -5.80 6.78
C LEU A 32 -24.19 -5.25 7.52
N ASP A 33 -24.00 -3.93 7.47
CA ASP A 33 -22.95 -3.21 8.21
C ASP A 33 -23.10 -3.38 9.73
N LYS A 34 -24.34 -3.48 10.22
CA LYS A 34 -24.67 -3.58 11.65
C LYS A 34 -24.42 -4.96 12.25
N GLU A 35 -24.29 -5.99 11.41
CA GLU A 35 -23.97 -7.35 11.86
C GLU A 35 -22.50 -7.51 12.29
N ARG A 36 -21.66 -6.47 12.07
CA ARG A 36 -20.24 -6.49 12.43
C ARG A 36 -19.94 -5.55 13.61
N PRO A 37 -19.22 -6.03 14.65
CA PRO A 37 -18.89 -5.23 15.82
C PRO A 37 -17.79 -4.18 15.57
N SER A 38 -17.02 -4.31 14.49
CA SER A 38 -16.03 -3.30 14.10
C SER A 38 -16.14 -3.03 12.61
N ILE A 39 -16.06 -1.77 12.19
CA ILE A 39 -15.87 -1.37 10.79
C ILE A 39 -14.52 -0.66 10.73
N GLY A 40 -13.69 -1.01 9.74
CA GLY A 40 -12.41 -0.31 9.52
C GLY A 40 -12.65 1.10 8.98
N LYS A 41 -11.61 1.93 8.90
CA LYS A 41 -11.72 3.28 8.29
C LYS A 41 -12.11 3.22 6.80
N THR A 42 -11.69 2.17 6.11
CA THR A 42 -11.86 2.00 4.65
C THR A 42 -12.40 0.60 4.31
N PRO A 43 -13.68 0.32 4.61
CA PRO A 43 -14.27 -1.01 4.41
C PRO A 43 -14.28 -1.45 2.94
N TRP A 44 -14.50 -0.54 1.98
CA TRP A 44 -14.48 -0.86 0.54
C TRP A 44 -13.13 -1.39 0.06
N SER A 45 -12.02 -0.83 0.56
CA SER A 45 -10.65 -1.28 0.22
C SER A 45 -10.37 -2.69 0.78
N THR A 46 -10.82 -2.96 2.01
CA THR A 46 -10.71 -4.30 2.60
C THR A 46 -11.56 -5.32 1.83
N ILE A 47 -12.78 -4.96 1.44
CA ILE A 47 -13.67 -5.79 0.61
C ILE A 47 -12.99 -6.11 -0.73
N GLY A 48 -12.50 -5.11 -1.46
CA GLY A 48 -11.82 -5.34 -2.74
C GLY A 48 -10.61 -6.29 -2.59
N SER A 49 -9.84 -6.14 -1.51
CA SER A 49 -8.71 -7.01 -1.21
C SER A 49 -9.14 -8.45 -0.91
N ASP A 50 -10.18 -8.64 -0.09
CA ASP A 50 -10.68 -9.97 0.27
C ASP A 50 -11.32 -10.68 -0.94
N LEU A 51 -12.12 -9.97 -1.73
CA LEU A 51 -12.70 -10.50 -2.97
C LEU A 51 -11.62 -10.86 -4.00
N GLY A 52 -10.58 -10.04 -4.13
CA GLY A 52 -9.46 -10.29 -5.04
C GLY A 52 -8.61 -11.51 -4.66
N LYS A 53 -8.45 -11.78 -3.35
CA LYS A 53 -7.76 -12.97 -2.85
C LYS A 53 -8.55 -14.25 -3.15
N ASP A 54 -9.88 -14.19 -3.08
CA ASP A 54 -10.76 -15.34 -3.23
C ASP A 54 -11.20 -15.63 -4.68
N LYS A 55 -10.21 -15.89 -5.54
CA LYS A 55 -10.38 -16.24 -6.97
C LYS A 55 -11.21 -17.51 -7.24
N LYS A 56 -11.51 -18.30 -6.19
CA LYS A 56 -12.37 -19.50 -6.30
C LYS A 56 -13.85 -19.16 -6.33
N GLN A 57 -14.26 -18.12 -5.58
CA GLN A 57 -15.66 -17.73 -5.43
C GLN A 57 -16.01 -16.54 -6.32
N PHE A 58 -15.05 -15.63 -6.52
CA PHE A 58 -15.23 -14.40 -7.27
C PHE A 58 -14.28 -14.33 -8.46
N TYR A 59 -14.69 -13.60 -9.48
CA TYR A 59 -13.83 -13.19 -10.58
C TYR A 59 -14.08 -11.72 -10.92
N VAL A 60 -13.13 -11.12 -11.64
CA VAL A 60 -13.26 -9.75 -12.15
C VAL A 60 -13.94 -9.82 -13.51
N ALA A 61 -15.14 -9.26 -13.61
CA ALA A 61 -15.92 -9.28 -14.84
C ALA A 61 -15.43 -8.26 -15.87
N HIS A 62 -15.05 -7.06 -15.42
CA HIS A 62 -14.39 -6.05 -16.24
C HIS A 62 -13.62 -5.05 -15.39
N LYS A 63 -12.76 -4.27 -16.06
CA LYS A 63 -11.95 -3.21 -15.45
C LYS A 63 -12.27 -1.88 -16.14
N LYS A 64 -12.53 -0.83 -15.35
CA LYS A 64 -12.68 0.54 -15.86
C LYS A 64 -11.64 1.43 -15.19
N GLY A 65 -10.58 1.77 -15.92
CA GLY A 65 -9.44 2.51 -15.37
C GLY A 65 -8.78 1.74 -14.22
N LYS A 66 -8.76 2.33 -13.02
CA LYS A 66 -8.22 1.70 -11.79
C LYS A 66 -9.26 0.89 -11.00
N THR A 67 -10.52 0.92 -11.40
CA THR A 67 -11.61 0.23 -10.68
C THR A 67 -11.86 -1.16 -11.27
N PHE A 68 -12.00 -2.14 -10.37
CA PHE A 68 -12.32 -3.53 -10.69
C PHE A 68 -13.78 -3.82 -10.33
N PHE A 69 -14.47 -4.50 -11.23
CA PHE A 69 -15.85 -4.93 -11.03
C PHE A 69 -15.89 -6.44 -10.79
N TYR A 70 -16.46 -6.85 -9.67
CA TYR A 70 -16.47 -8.23 -9.20
C TYR A 70 -17.81 -8.91 -9.53
N TRP A 71 -17.74 -10.20 -9.84
CA TRP A 71 -18.90 -11.06 -10.05
C TRP A 71 -18.72 -12.44 -9.41
N LEU A 72 -19.83 -13.14 -9.23
CA LEU A 72 -19.87 -14.50 -8.69
C LEU A 72 -19.58 -15.52 -9.78
N LYS A 73 -18.58 -16.37 -9.54
CA LYS A 73 -18.22 -17.49 -10.43
C LYS A 73 -19.39 -18.45 -10.69
N SER A 74 -20.26 -18.63 -9.71
CA SER A 74 -21.47 -19.47 -9.84
C SER A 74 -22.51 -18.90 -10.83
N ARG A 75 -22.43 -17.61 -11.17
CA ARG A 75 -23.36 -16.89 -12.08
C ARG A 75 -22.70 -16.48 -13.40
N GLU A 76 -21.61 -17.14 -13.77
CA GLU A 76 -20.91 -16.88 -15.05
C GLU A 76 -21.82 -17.07 -16.29
N ARG A 77 -22.89 -17.86 -16.18
CA ARG A 77 -23.80 -18.13 -17.31
C ARG A 77 -24.72 -16.95 -17.64
N GLU A 78 -24.96 -16.04 -16.69
CA GLU A 78 -25.86 -14.89 -16.86
C GLU A 78 -25.17 -13.69 -17.52
N PHE A 79 -23.85 -13.56 -17.32
CA PHE A 79 -23.06 -12.48 -17.88
C PHE A 79 -21.79 -13.06 -18.52
N PRO A 80 -21.72 -13.18 -19.86
CA PRO A 80 -20.51 -13.65 -20.51
C PRO A 80 -19.37 -12.68 -20.16
N PRO A 81 -18.16 -13.18 -19.84
CA PRO A 81 -16.99 -12.33 -19.70
C PRO A 81 -16.84 -11.53 -20.99
N GLN A 82 -16.87 -10.20 -20.90
CA GLN A 82 -16.44 -9.40 -22.04
C GLN A 82 -14.95 -9.64 -22.22
N GLU A 83 -14.55 -10.04 -23.43
CA GLU A 83 -13.16 -10.25 -23.81
C GLU A 83 -12.38 -8.94 -23.58
N THR A 84 -11.72 -8.82 -22.42
CA THR A 84 -10.59 -7.91 -22.30
C THR A 84 -9.37 -8.65 -22.87
N PRO A 85 -8.63 -8.06 -23.81
CA PRO A 85 -7.49 -8.72 -24.44
C PRO A 85 -6.50 -9.16 -23.36
N ASP A 86 -6.11 -10.43 -23.43
CA ASP A 86 -5.03 -11.04 -22.66
C ASP A 86 -3.86 -10.07 -22.49
N SER A 87 -3.77 -9.48 -21.31
CA SER A 87 -2.55 -8.85 -20.84
C SER A 87 -2.28 -9.47 -19.50
N LYS A 88 -1.41 -10.48 -19.52
CA LYS A 88 -0.66 -10.93 -18.35
C LYS A 88 -0.02 -9.68 -17.73
N GLU A 89 -0.65 -9.14 -16.71
CA GLU A 89 0.00 -8.17 -15.83
C GLU A 89 0.02 -8.80 -14.46
N GLU A 90 1.25 -9.14 -14.09
CA GLU A 90 1.62 -9.60 -12.78
C GLU A 90 1.16 -8.60 -11.73
N ASP A 91 0.85 -9.16 -10.58
CA ASP A 91 0.62 -8.52 -9.30
C ASP A 91 1.72 -7.47 -9.04
N ASP A 92 1.42 -6.20 -9.35
CA ASP A 92 2.26 -5.08 -8.93
C ASP A 92 1.60 -4.36 -7.77
N GLU A 93 2.46 -4.16 -6.79
CA GLU A 93 2.20 -3.86 -5.41
C GLU A 93 1.45 -2.53 -5.25
N GLN A 94 0.63 -2.47 -4.20
CA GLN A 94 0.18 -1.27 -3.49
C GLN A 94 0.71 0.07 -4.04
N SER A 95 0.03 0.66 -5.01
CA SER A 95 0.29 2.04 -5.43
C SER A 95 -0.57 3.00 -4.60
N GLU A 96 -0.05 3.43 -3.46
CA GLU A 96 -0.53 4.60 -2.73
C GLU A 96 0.58 5.66 -2.76
N CYS A 97 0.51 6.57 -3.72
CA CYS A 97 0.62 8.02 -3.49
C CYS A 97 0.50 8.74 -4.84
N SER A 98 -0.51 9.60 -4.91
CA SER A 98 -0.65 10.65 -5.91
C SER A 98 0.53 11.62 -5.83
N ASP A 99 1.15 11.95 -6.97
CA ASP A 99 1.46 13.34 -7.29
C ASP A 99 1.75 13.52 -8.78
N THR A 100 1.15 14.58 -9.31
CA THR A 100 1.12 15.00 -10.69
C THR A 100 2.48 15.60 -11.08
N ALA A 101 3.24 14.91 -11.92
CA ALA A 101 4.26 15.54 -12.77
C ALA A 101 4.59 14.60 -13.93
N GLU A 102 4.31 15.07 -15.13
CA GLU A 102 4.69 14.47 -16.40
C GLU A 102 6.22 14.32 -16.46
N LYS A 103 6.74 13.15 -16.07
CA LYS A 103 8.17 12.85 -16.11
C LYS A 103 8.48 12.08 -17.38
N GLN A 104 9.27 12.71 -18.24
CA GLN A 104 10.08 12.04 -19.25
C GLN A 104 10.76 10.83 -18.59
N LYS A 105 10.54 9.64 -19.14
CA LYS A 105 11.09 8.37 -18.63
C LYS A 105 12.61 8.33 -18.86
N THR A 106 13.38 9.07 -18.08
CA THR A 106 14.77 8.71 -17.81
C THR A 106 14.73 7.65 -16.73
N SER A 107 15.09 6.41 -17.06
CA SER A 107 15.09 5.25 -16.17
C SER A 107 16.19 5.35 -15.10
N LEU A 108 16.19 6.43 -14.33
CA LEU A 108 17.09 6.61 -13.19
C LEU A 108 16.53 5.82 -12.02
N LYS A 109 17.33 4.89 -11.48
CA LYS A 109 16.99 4.21 -10.24
C LYS A 109 17.33 5.13 -9.07
N GLU A 110 16.61 5.02 -7.97
CA GLU A 110 16.88 5.80 -6.74
C GLU A 110 18.37 5.76 -6.32
N LYS A 111 19.01 4.59 -6.54
CA LYS A 111 20.44 4.35 -6.30
C LYS A 111 21.36 5.28 -7.08
N ASP A 112 20.98 5.70 -8.28
CA ASP A 112 21.79 6.55 -9.15
C ASP A 112 21.83 8.00 -8.64
N LEU A 113 20.77 8.43 -7.94
CA LEU A 113 20.69 9.76 -7.34
C LEU A 113 21.37 9.85 -5.98
N HIS A 114 21.50 8.72 -5.28
CA HIS A 114 22.01 8.67 -3.91
C HIS A 114 23.45 9.23 -3.75
N PRO A 115 24.44 8.95 -4.61
CA PRO A 115 25.78 9.51 -4.49
C PRO A 115 25.81 11.05 -4.52
N LEU A 116 24.95 11.65 -5.34
CA LEU A 116 24.85 13.11 -5.44
C LEU A 116 24.28 13.71 -4.15
N LEU A 117 23.24 13.08 -3.60
CA LEU A 117 22.62 13.51 -2.35
C LEU A 117 23.57 13.36 -1.16
N VAL A 118 24.30 12.25 -1.06
CA VAL A 118 25.28 12.02 0.03
C VAL A 118 26.38 13.07 -0.03
N LYS A 119 26.90 13.36 -1.23
CA LYS A 119 27.94 14.36 -1.40
C LYS A 119 27.47 15.74 -0.94
N PHE A 120 26.27 16.14 -1.34
CA PHE A 120 25.66 17.40 -0.90
C PHE A 120 25.55 17.48 0.63
N LEU A 121 25.01 16.44 1.28
CA LEU A 121 24.82 16.42 2.74
C LEU A 121 26.12 16.39 3.54
N ASN A 122 27.20 15.86 2.96
CA ASN A 122 28.51 15.81 3.59
C ASN A 122 29.29 17.13 3.42
N GLU A 123 29.14 17.80 2.28
CA GLU A 123 29.83 19.07 1.99
C GLU A 123 29.16 20.28 2.64
N ASP A 124 27.83 20.23 2.85
CA ASP A 124 27.11 21.34 3.45
C ASP A 124 27.47 21.52 4.95
N PRO A 125 27.93 22.71 5.37
CA PRO A 125 28.38 22.96 6.74
C PRO A 125 27.26 22.86 7.79
N ASN A 126 25.99 22.92 7.38
CA ASN A 126 24.83 22.81 8.26
C ASN A 126 24.45 21.35 8.54
N PHE A 127 24.69 20.44 7.59
CA PHE A 127 24.24 19.05 7.69
C PHE A 127 25.33 18.09 8.13
N LYS A 128 26.57 18.22 7.61
CA LYS A 128 27.75 17.40 7.97
C LYS A 128 27.43 15.93 8.29
N LEU A 129 26.60 15.31 7.45
CA LEU A 129 26.04 13.98 7.73
C LEU A 129 26.68 12.92 6.84
N LEU A 130 27.10 11.82 7.44
CA LEU A 130 27.56 10.62 6.73
C LEU A 130 26.38 9.70 6.44
N CYS A 131 25.93 9.70 5.20
CA CYS A 131 24.81 8.88 4.73
C CYS A 131 25.30 7.59 4.05
N LYS A 132 24.63 6.45 4.31
CA LYS A 132 24.94 5.15 3.72
C LYS A 132 23.70 4.56 3.05
N THR A 133 23.84 4.08 1.81
CA THR A 133 22.74 3.43 1.08
C THR A 133 22.44 2.05 1.67
N ILE A 134 21.18 1.80 1.98
CA ILE A 134 20.70 0.46 2.36
C ILE A 134 20.18 -0.24 1.11
N TYR A 135 20.74 -1.41 0.79
CA TYR A 135 20.31 -2.22 -0.36
C TYR A 135 19.24 -3.22 0.08
N HIS A 136 17.98 -2.99 -0.29
CA HIS A 136 16.88 -3.91 0.04
C HIS A 136 16.96 -5.26 -0.72
N GLU A 137 17.56 -5.26 -1.92
CA GLU A 137 17.71 -6.44 -2.79
C GLU A 137 18.61 -7.54 -2.20
N LYS A 138 19.52 -7.18 -1.28
CA LYS A 138 20.44 -8.13 -0.62
C LYS A 138 20.00 -8.41 0.81
N CYS A 139 18.77 -8.89 1.00
CA CYS A 139 18.40 -9.51 2.26
C CYS A 139 18.73 -11.01 2.19
N LEU A 140 19.96 -11.38 2.57
CA LEU A 140 20.22 -12.75 2.99
C LEU A 140 19.50 -12.94 4.33
N LYS A 141 18.25 -13.39 4.28
CA LYS A 141 17.64 -14.08 5.42
C LYS A 141 18.49 -15.32 5.66
N ASP A 142 19.51 -15.17 6.51
CA ASP A 142 20.09 -16.20 7.39
C ASP A 142 21.55 -15.88 7.72
N LYS A 143 21.77 -15.39 8.93
CA LYS A 143 22.67 -15.93 9.97
C LYS A 143 22.91 -14.86 11.02
N LYS A 144 22.50 -15.14 12.25
CA LYS A 144 22.97 -14.44 13.45
C LYS A 144 24.50 -14.46 13.43
N ALA A 145 25.13 -13.37 13.00
CA ALA A 145 26.51 -13.12 13.34
C ALA A 145 26.51 -12.75 14.83
N SER A 146 26.98 -13.67 15.67
CA SER A 146 27.36 -13.33 17.03
C SER A 146 28.43 -12.24 16.94
N VAL A 147 28.11 -11.06 17.45
CA VAL A 147 29.13 -10.03 17.71
C VAL A 147 29.93 -10.53 18.91
N SER A 148 30.99 -11.30 18.64
CA SER A 148 32.13 -11.39 19.55
C SER A 148 32.95 -10.14 19.32
N GLY A 149 32.79 -9.16 20.20
CA GLY A 149 33.40 -7.85 20.04
C GLY A 149 33.11 -6.94 21.23
N ILE A 150 33.67 -7.32 22.37
CA ILE A 150 34.13 -6.47 23.47
C ILE A 150 33.11 -5.48 24.04
N ILE A 151 32.64 -5.87 25.21
CA ILE A 151 32.09 -5.00 26.24
C ILE A 151 33.18 -3.95 26.58
N LEU A 152 32.94 -2.70 26.26
CA LEU A 152 33.48 -1.58 27.03
C LEU A 152 32.30 -0.66 27.34
N THR A 153 31.66 -1.01 28.46
CA THR A 153 30.83 -0.11 29.23
C THR A 153 31.61 1.19 29.50
N SER A 154 31.15 2.30 28.95
CA SER A 154 31.29 3.58 29.65
C SER A 154 29.97 4.31 29.58
N TRP A 155 29.23 4.11 30.66
CA TRP A 155 28.03 4.81 31.05
C TRP A 155 28.42 6.24 31.47
N ALA A 156 28.71 7.08 30.48
CA ALA A 156 28.85 8.54 30.58
C ALA A 156 28.91 9.03 29.12
N CYS A 157 27.93 9.70 28.52
CA CYS A 157 27.03 10.70 29.05
C CYS A 157 25.66 10.59 28.35
N ILE A 158 24.62 10.54 29.17
CA ILE A 158 23.25 10.88 28.81
C ILE A 158 23.18 12.43 28.81
N PHE A 159 22.53 13.01 27.79
CA PHE A 159 22.13 14.43 27.61
C PHE A 159 23.24 15.45 27.28
N PRO A 160 23.05 16.42 26.34
CA PRO A 160 21.76 17.04 25.96
C PRO A 160 21.54 17.20 24.43
N ILE A 161 20.42 16.70 23.90
CA ILE A 161 19.84 17.23 22.64
C ILE A 161 18.33 17.42 22.86
N ILE A 162 18.01 18.30 23.80
CA ILE A 162 16.73 19.01 23.85
C ILE A 162 17.12 20.48 23.86
N ASN A 163 17.20 21.07 22.67
CA ASN A 163 17.00 22.50 22.37
C ASN A 163 17.42 22.80 20.94
N ILE A 164 16.60 22.36 19.98
CA ILE A 164 16.48 23.00 18.67
C ILE A 164 14.97 23.21 18.48
N PHE A 165 14.55 24.45 18.21
CA PHE A 165 13.23 25.10 18.36
C PHE A 165 13.02 25.77 19.73
N PRO A 166 12.94 27.11 19.82
CA PRO A 166 12.28 28.07 18.92
C PRO A 166 13.30 29.09 18.32
N THR A 167 13.05 29.86 17.24
CA THR A 167 12.14 31.01 17.21
C THR A 167 12.10 31.55 15.78
N ILE A 168 11.06 31.25 15.01
CA ILE A 168 10.68 32.06 13.85
C ILE A 168 9.23 32.46 14.11
N LYS A 169 9.02 33.63 14.69
CA LYS A 169 7.84 34.49 14.41
C LYS A 169 7.88 35.79 15.24
N LYS A 170 7.54 36.86 14.52
CA LYS A 170 7.08 38.19 14.96
C LYS A 170 8.16 39.25 15.19
N LYS A 171 8.51 39.91 14.09
CA LYS A 171 8.81 41.34 14.07
C LYS A 171 7.53 42.03 13.57
N LEU A 172 6.80 42.65 14.49
CA LEU A 172 5.86 43.74 14.20
C LEU A 172 6.25 44.86 15.17
#